data_AF-A0A9P5R2K8-F1
#
_entry.id   AF-A0A9P5R2K8-F1
#
_cell.length_a   1.000
_cell.length_b   1.000
_cell.length_c   1.000
_cell.angle_alpha   90.00
_cell.angle_beta   90.00
_cell.angle_gamma   90.00
#
_symmetry.space_group_name_H-M   'P 1'
#
loop_
_entity.id
_entity.type
_entity.pdbx_description
1 polymer ?
#
loop_
_entity_poly.entity_id
_entity_poly.type
_entity_poly.pdbx_seq_one_letter_code
_entity_poly.pdbx_strand_id
1 'polypeptide(L)'
;MSELAPLLAVIERIAKEHDVPMSAVALNYTIAKGTIPLGGARNPDQARQNVKAFGWRLSEKEVEELDSVALVGDTGLFWQHG
;
A
#
# COMPACT_ATOMS: atom_id res chain seq x y z
N MET A 1 12.39 -12.14 -1.44
CA MET A 1 12.16 -10.90 -2.22
C MET A 1 11.44 -11.16 -3.55
N SER A 2 11.65 -12.29 -4.23
CA SER A 2 10.93 -12.63 -5.48
C SER A 2 9.41 -12.70 -5.33
N GLU A 3 8.91 -13.15 -4.18
CA GLU A 3 7.47 -13.29 -3.91
C GLU A 3 6.72 -11.94 -3.89
N LEU A 4 7.40 -10.83 -3.58
CA LEU A 4 6.80 -9.50 -3.56
C LEU A 4 6.86 -8.79 -4.91
N ALA A 5 7.63 -9.31 -5.88
CA ALA A 5 7.84 -8.65 -7.16
C ALA A 5 6.54 -8.34 -7.92
N PRO A 6 5.54 -9.26 -7.99
CA PRO A 6 4.27 -8.97 -8.64
C PRO A 6 3.51 -7.81 -7.98
N LEU A 7 3.42 -7.82 -6.65
CA LEU A 7 2.76 -6.77 -5.88
C LEU A 7 3.43 -5.40 -6.07
N LEU A 8 4.77 -5.37 -5.99
CA LEU A 8 5.54 -4.13 -6.18
C LEU A 8 5.37 -3.56 -7.60
N ALA A 9 5.29 -4.42 -8.62
CA ALA A 9 5.08 -3.98 -10.00
C ALA A 9 3.70 -3.34 -10.19
N VAL A 10 2.64 -3.92 -9.62
CA VAL A 10 1.28 -3.34 -9.65
C VAL A 10 1.25 -1.99 -8.92
N ILE A 11 1.83 -1.92 -7.72
CA ILE A 11 1.92 -0.67 -6.95
C ILE A 11 2.67 0.40 -7.73
N GLU A 12 3.80 0.06 -8.35
CA GLU A 12 4.61 1.02 -9.13
C GLU A 12 3.84 1.54 -10.35
N ARG A 13 3.11 0.67 -11.06
CA ARG A 13 2.28 1.07 -12.20
C ARG A 13 1.19 2.05 -11.79
N ILE A 14 0.40 1.72 -10.76
CA ILE A 14 -0.66 2.58 -10.23
C ILE A 14 -0.08 3.91 -9.72
N ALA A 15 1.07 3.87 -9.03
CA ALA A 15 1.74 5.06 -8.54
C ALA A 15 2.11 6.03 -9.68
N LYS A 16 2.58 5.50 -10.82
CA LYS A 16 2.86 6.30 -12.02
C LYS A 16 1.60 6.87 -12.66
N GLU A 17 0.51 6.09 -12.72
CA GLU A 17 -0.76 6.53 -13.31
C GLU A 17 -1.43 7.66 -12.51
N HIS A 18 -1.29 7.66 -11.19
CA HIS A 18 -1.84 8.69 -10.30
C HIS A 18 -0.87 9.82 -9.94
N ASP A 19 0.38 9.78 -10.41
CA ASP A 19 1.47 10.71 -10.04
C ASP A 19 1.68 10.84 -8.52
N VAL A 20 1.72 9.69 -7.84
CA VAL A 20 1.91 9.60 -6.39
C VAL A 20 3.05 8.63 -6.03
N PRO A 21 3.64 8.75 -4.83
CA PRO A 21 4.61 7.78 -4.34
C PRO A 21 3.98 6.38 -4.15
N MET A 22 4.77 5.32 -4.29
CA MET A 22 4.32 3.94 -4.01
C MET A 22 3.74 3.76 -2.61
N SER A 23 4.27 4.48 -1.60
CA SER A 23 3.73 4.45 -0.24
C SER A 23 2.31 5.00 -0.15
N ALA A 24 1.96 5.99 -0.97
CA ALA A 24 0.61 6.54 -1.03
C ALA A 24 -0.38 5.52 -1.58
N VAL A 25 0.00 4.75 -2.61
CA VAL A 25 -0.82 3.65 -3.15
C VAL A 25 -1.03 2.56 -2.09
N ALA A 26 0.03 2.13 -1.40
CA ALA A 26 -0.07 1.12 -0.36
C ALA A 26 -1.01 1.56 0.78
N LEU A 27 -0.91 2.81 1.24
CA LEU A 27 -1.81 3.35 2.27
C LEU A 27 -3.24 3.51 1.73
N ASN A 28 -3.43 3.95 0.48
CA ASN A 28 -4.77 4.04 -0.13
C ASN A 28 -5.42 2.66 -0.22
N TYR A 29 -4.64 1.62 -0.55
CA TYR A 29 -5.11 0.23 -0.55
C TYR A 29 -5.60 -0.20 0.83
N THR A 30 -4.84 0.07 1.91
CA THR A 30 -5.32 -0.23 3.27
C THR A 30 -6.63 0.51 3.62
N ILE A 31 -6.79 1.75 3.16
CA ILE A 31 -8.04 2.52 3.31
C ILE A 31 -9.18 1.83 2.55
N ALA A 32 -8.94 1.38 1.33
CA ALA A 32 -9.91 0.66 0.50
C ALA A 32 -10.34 -0.67 1.15
N LYS A 33 -9.46 -1.33 1.92
CA LYS A 33 -9.80 -2.53 2.71
C LYS A 33 -10.54 -2.21 4.03
N GLY A 34 -10.94 -0.95 4.26
CA GLY A 34 -11.75 -0.55 5.41
C GLY A 34 -10.96 -0.23 6.67
N THR A 35 -9.66 0.05 6.54
CA THR A 35 -8.80 0.37 7.70
C THR A 35 -8.40 1.85 7.73
N ILE A 36 -7.95 2.32 8.89
CA ILE A 36 -7.30 3.63 9.03
C ILE A 36 -5.79 3.38 9.16
N PRO A 37 -4.98 3.63 8.11
CA PRO A 37 -3.57 3.31 8.17
C PRO A 37 -2.79 4.20 9.13
N LEU A 38 -1.89 3.59 9.89
CA LEU A 38 -0.86 4.27 10.67
C LEU A 38 0.47 4.19 9.89
N GLY A 39 0.73 5.18 9.06
CA GLY A 39 1.98 5.26 8.30
C GLY A 39 3.12 5.82 9.14
N GLY A 40 4.06 4.97 9.55
CA GLY A 40 5.30 5.42 10.20
C GLY A 40 6.17 6.28 9.27
N ALA A 41 6.86 7.26 9.85
CA ALA A 41 7.81 8.12 9.13
C ALA A 41 9.03 8.42 10.02
N ARG A 42 10.24 8.22 9.48
CA ARG A 42 11.52 8.52 10.14
C ARG A 42 12.10 9.87 9.70
N ASN A 43 11.56 10.47 8.64
CA ASN A 43 11.96 11.76 8.14
C ASN A 43 10.77 12.52 7.52
N PRO A 44 10.90 13.84 7.29
CA PRO A 44 9.80 14.64 6.74
C PRO A 44 9.36 14.24 5.32
N ASP A 45 10.25 13.70 4.49
CA ASP A 45 9.88 13.25 3.14
C ASP A 45 8.92 12.07 3.17
N GLN A 46 9.14 11.10 4.06
CA GLN A 46 8.22 9.99 4.25
C GLN A 46 6.84 10.45 4.72
N ALA A 47 6.79 11.42 5.65
CA ALA A 47 5.52 12.00 6.08
C ALA A 47 4.79 12.69 4.91
N ARG A 48 5.51 13.48 4.10
CA ARG A 48 4.96 14.11 2.88
C ARG A 48 4.43 13.08 1.89
N GLN A 49 5.15 11.98 1.69
CA GLN A 49 4.71 10.91 0.79
C GLN A 49 3.47 10.19 1.33
N ASN A 50 3.42 9.87 2.61
CA ASN A 50 2.27 9.19 3.22
C ASN A 50 0.99 10.04 3.14
N VAL A 51 1.09 11.36 3.30
CA VAL A 51 -0.05 12.28 3.19
C VAL A 51 -0.66 12.28 1.78
N LYS A 52 0.11 11.93 0.74
CA LYS A 52 -0.42 11.81 -0.63
C LYS A 52 -1.36 10.62 -0.82
N ALA A 53 -1.55 9.75 0.18
CA ALA A 53 -2.56 8.70 0.16
C ALA A 53 -4.00 9.23 0.28
N PHE A 54 -4.17 10.44 0.81
CA PHE A 54 -5.47 11.05 1.07
C PHE A 54 -5.95 11.92 -0.11
N GLY A 55 -7.25 12.22 -0.15
CA GLY A 55 -7.85 13.08 -1.18
C GLY A 55 -8.27 12.37 -2.48
N TRP A 56 -7.94 11.08 -2.62
CA TRP A 56 -8.34 10.25 -3.76
C TRP A 56 -8.58 8.80 -3.32
N ARG A 57 -9.04 7.95 -4.24
CA ARG A 57 -9.28 6.52 -3.99
C ARG A 57 -8.84 5.70 -5.19
N LEU A 58 -8.28 4.53 -4.91
CA LEU A 58 -8.15 3.47 -5.90
C LEU A 58 -9.53 3.11 -6.45
N SER A 59 -9.58 2.85 -7.75
CA SER A 59 -10.73 2.26 -8.40
C SER A 59 -10.93 0.80 -7.98
N GLU A 60 -12.15 0.29 -8.14
CA GLU A 60 -12.46 -1.12 -7.85
C GLU A 60 -11.53 -2.09 -8.59
N LYS A 61 -11.20 -1.78 -9.86
CA LYS A 61 -10.28 -2.59 -10.68
C LYS A 61 -8.86 -2.60 -10.12
N GLU A 62 -8.36 -1.45 -9.66
CA GLU A 62 -7.03 -1.38 -9.05
C GLU A 62 -6.97 -2.14 -7.73
N VAL A 63 -8.06 -2.09 -6.94
CA VAL A 63 -8.18 -2.89 -5.72
C VAL A 63 -8.21 -4.38 -6.05
N GLU A 64 -9.00 -4.81 -7.04
CA GLU A 64 -9.05 -6.20 -7.51
C GLU A 64 -7.70 -6.71 -8.01
N GLU A 65 -6.97 -5.87 -8.77
CA GLU A 65 -5.64 -6.22 -9.26
C GLU A 65 -4.64 -6.39 -8.11
N LEU A 66 -4.65 -5.46 -7.14
CA LEU A 66 -3.83 -5.57 -5.93
C LEU A 66 -4.20 -6.80 -5.11
N ASP A 67 -5.50 -7.11 -4.96
CA ASP A 67 -5.98 -8.31 -4.27
C ASP A 67 -5.44 -9.58 -4.94
N SER A 68 -5.37 -9.62 -6.27
CA SER A 68 -4.90 -10.80 -7.03
C SER A 68 -3.42 -11.14 -6.84
N VAL A 69 -2.61 -10.15 -6.42
CA VAL A 69 -1.15 -10.31 -6.20
C VAL A 69 -0.73 -10.07 -4.75
N ALA A 70 -1.66 -9.71 -3.87
CA ALA A 70 -1.38 -9.51 -2.45
C ALA A 70 -1.11 -10.85 -1.73
N LEU A 71 -0.27 -10.79 -0.72
CA LEU A 71 -0.03 -11.93 0.17
C LEU A 71 -1.11 -11.98 1.25
N VAL A 72 -1.66 -13.16 1.50
CA VAL A 72 -2.53 -13.41 2.66
C VAL A 72 -1.62 -13.59 3.87
N GLY A 73 -1.78 -12.74 4.88
CA GLY A 73 -1.03 -12.84 6.13
C GLY A 73 -1.44 -14.08 6.92
N ASP A 74 -0.47 -14.68 7.63
CA ASP A 74 -0.69 -15.71 8.65
C ASP A 74 -0.45 -15.10 10.04
N THR A 75 -1.36 -15.34 10.99
CA THR A 75 -1.26 -14.86 12.38
C THR A 75 -0.36 -15.74 13.25
N GLY A 76 0.74 -16.26 12.67
CA GLY A 76 1.71 -17.08 13.39
C GLY A 76 2.40 -16.31 14.53
N LEU A 77 2.87 -17.03 15.55
CA LEU A 77 3.47 -16.48 16.78
C LEU A 77 4.55 -15.41 16.55
N PHE A 78 5.24 -15.44 15.41
CA PHE A 78 6.31 -14.51 15.05
C PHE A 78 5.86 -13.05 14.86
N TRP A 79 4.55 -12.78 14.72
CA TRP A 79 4.01 -11.43 14.54
C TRP A 79 3.56 -10.74 15.85
N GLN A 80 3.86 -11.32 17.03
CA GLN A 80 3.43 -10.78 18.33
C GLN A 80 4.44 -9.84 19.01
N HIS A 81 5.63 -9.65 18.45
CA HIS A 81 6.62 -8.73 19.01
C HIS A 81 6.67 -7.49 18.12
N GLY A 82 5.83 -6.51 18.49
CA GLY A 82 5.77 -5.20 17.85
C GLY A 82 7.07 -4.42 17.91
#